data_AF-A0A3B4C365-F1
#
_entry.id   AF-A0A3B4C365-F1
#
_cell.length_a   1.000
_cell.length_b   1.000
_cell.length_c   1.000
_cell.angle_alpha   90.00
_cell.angle_beta   90.00
_cell.angle_gamma   90.00
#
_symmetry.space_group_name_H-M   'P 1'
#
loop_
_entity.id
_entity.type
_entity.pdbx_description
1 polymer ?
#
loop_
_entity_poly.entity_id
_entity_poly.type
_entity_poly.pdbx_seq_one_letter_code
_entity_poly.pdbx_strand_id
1 'polypeptide(L)'
;MNKKGNVSWVKPAEPSFLKKFKTDVGYKEGPTVETKKQQMPTCDEDSGDSDREDEMPQVVVLKKGDLSAEEVMEMKRESKDSKKGNLSANATFESINEFL
;
A
#
# COMPACT_ATOMS: atom_id res chain seq x y z
N MET A 1 -32.91 14.78 -25.55
CA MET A 1 -32.82 14.26 -24.16
C MET A 1 -32.42 12.79 -24.23
N ASN A 2 -31.15 12.47 -23.96
CA ASN A 2 -30.67 11.09 -24.01
C ASN A 2 -30.96 10.41 -22.65
N LYS A 3 -32.03 9.61 -22.61
CA LYS A 3 -32.32 8.74 -21.46
C LYS A 3 -31.26 7.64 -21.43
N LYS A 4 -30.22 7.83 -20.61
CA LYS A 4 -29.23 6.79 -20.31
C LYS A 4 -29.99 5.64 -19.65
N GLY A 5 -30.08 4.49 -20.34
CA GLY A 5 -30.85 3.34 -19.89
C GLY A 5 -30.34 2.84 -18.54
N ASN A 6 -31.18 2.96 -17.53
CA ASN A 6 -31.00 2.40 -16.19
C ASN A 6 -31.19 0.88 -16.24
N VAL A 7 -30.13 0.18 -16.65
CA VAL A 7 -30.07 -1.29 -16.64
C VAL A 7 -29.46 -1.75 -15.32
N SER A 8 -30.24 -2.45 -14.50
CA SER A 8 -29.76 -3.15 -13.31
C SER A 8 -29.53 -4.63 -13.64
N TRP A 9 -28.40 -5.18 -13.19
CA TRP A 9 -28.10 -6.60 -13.29
C TRP A 9 -28.48 -7.31 -11.98
N VAL A 10 -29.31 -8.34 -12.07
CA VAL A 10 -29.66 -9.21 -10.94
C VAL A 10 -29.14 -10.60 -11.26
N LYS A 11 -28.43 -11.24 -10.32
CA LYS A 11 -27.99 -12.63 -10.48
C LYS A 11 -29.20 -13.56 -10.31
N PRO A 12 -29.66 -14.27 -11.37
CA PRO A 12 -30.75 -15.22 -11.24
C PRO A 12 -30.35 -16.41 -10.36
N ALA A 13 -31.32 -17.02 -9.69
CA ALA A 13 -31.07 -18.18 -8.85
C ALA A 13 -30.59 -19.37 -9.70
N GLU A 14 -29.63 -20.13 -9.17
CA GLU A 14 -29.11 -21.28 -9.91
C GLU A 14 -30.19 -22.34 -10.13
N PRO A 15 -30.37 -22.82 -11.37
CA PRO A 15 -31.35 -23.83 -11.68
C PRO A 15 -30.98 -25.17 -11.03
N SER A 16 -32.00 -25.97 -10.72
CA SER A 16 -31.87 -27.22 -9.96
C SER A 16 -30.96 -28.27 -10.61
N PHE A 17 -30.86 -28.30 -11.94
CA PHE A 17 -29.93 -29.20 -12.65
C PHE A 17 -28.47 -28.85 -12.37
N LEU A 18 -28.14 -27.56 -12.36
CA LEU A 18 -26.77 -27.08 -12.20
C LEU A 18 -26.28 -27.29 -10.76
N LYS A 19 -27.19 -27.15 -9.78
CA LYS A 19 -26.92 -27.48 -8.38
C LYS A 19 -26.55 -28.96 -8.20
N LYS A 20 -27.38 -29.87 -8.73
CA LYS A 20 -27.12 -31.32 -8.66
C LYS A 20 -25.78 -31.68 -9.30
N PHE A 21 -25.53 -31.17 -10.50
CA PHE A 21 -24.28 -31.40 -11.22
C PHE A 21 -23.06 -30.92 -10.44
N LYS A 22 -23.09 -29.70 -9.88
CA LYS A 22 -22.00 -29.16 -9.06
C LYS A 22 -21.73 -30.01 -7.81
N THR A 23 -22.77 -30.56 -7.18
CA THR A 23 -22.64 -31.47 -6.03
C THR A 23 -21.99 -32.79 -6.45
N ASP A 24 -22.45 -33.40 -7.54
CA ASP A 24 -21.97 -34.70 -8.02
C ASP A 24 -20.50 -34.67 -8.44
N VAL A 25 -20.06 -33.57 -9.06
CA VAL A 25 -18.66 -33.41 -9.52
C VAL A 25 -17.74 -32.77 -8.46
N GLY A 26 -18.25 -32.49 -7.26
CA GLY A 26 -17.48 -31.87 -6.18
C GLY A 26 -16.99 -30.46 -6.49
N TYR A 27 -17.73 -29.70 -7.30
CA TYR A 27 -17.36 -28.34 -7.72
C TYR A 27 -17.26 -27.41 -6.50
N LYS A 28 -16.07 -26.83 -6.28
CA LYS A 28 -15.85 -25.77 -5.31
C LYS A 28 -15.80 -24.45 -6.06
N GLU A 29 -16.65 -23.50 -5.67
CA GLU A 29 -16.65 -22.18 -6.27
C GLU A 29 -15.27 -21.53 -6.04
N GLY A 30 -14.60 -21.16 -7.13
CA GLY A 30 -13.28 -20.57 -7.10
C GLY A 30 -13.29 -19.15 -6.51
N PRO A 31 -12.11 -18.51 -6.44
CA PRO A 31 -12.00 -17.12 -6.00
C PRO A 31 -12.95 -16.25 -6.84
N THR A 32 -13.84 -15.52 -6.18
CA THR A 32 -14.78 -14.65 -6.86
C THR A 32 -14.15 -13.27 -7.12
N VAL A 33 -14.83 -12.42 -7.88
CA VAL A 33 -14.35 -11.04 -8.11
C VAL A 33 -14.21 -10.27 -6.79
N GLU A 34 -15.01 -10.59 -5.78
CA GLU A 34 -14.94 -9.98 -4.44
C GLU A 34 -13.66 -10.37 -3.70
N THR A 35 -13.07 -11.53 -3.99
CA THR A 35 -11.76 -11.93 -3.46
C THR A 35 -10.66 -10.94 -3.87
N LYS A 36 -10.80 -10.25 -5.01
CA LYS A 36 -9.85 -9.19 -5.42
C LYS A 36 -9.99 -7.90 -4.63
N LYS A 37 -11.16 -7.67 -4.02
CA LYS A 37 -11.43 -6.49 -3.18
C LYS A 37 -11.11 -6.74 -1.72
N GLN A 38 -10.80 -7.99 -1.33
CA GLN A 38 -10.35 -8.26 0.02
C GLN A 38 -9.06 -7.47 0.27
N GLN A 39 -9.05 -6.74 1.38
CA GLN A 39 -7.87 -6.04 1.84
C GLN A 39 -6.78 -7.09 2.04
N MET A 40 -5.67 -6.94 1.31
CA MET A 40 -4.50 -7.76 1.55
C MET A 40 -4.11 -7.59 3.02
N PRO A 41 -3.71 -8.67 3.72
CA PRO A 41 -3.13 -8.52 5.04
C PRO A 41 -2.02 -7.48 4.94
N THR A 42 -1.98 -6.54 5.89
CA THR A 42 -0.86 -5.62 6.02
C THR A 42 0.38 -6.50 6.02
N CYS A 43 1.25 -6.33 5.01
CA CYS A 43 2.55 -6.98 5.06
C CYS A 43 3.15 -6.51 6.37
N ASP A 44 3.35 -7.41 7.33
CA ASP A 44 4.06 -7.07 8.55
C ASP A 44 5.33 -6.36 8.10
N GLU A 45 5.57 -5.22 8.72
CA GLU A 45 6.55 -4.17 8.38
C GLU A 45 8.01 -4.66 8.31
N ASP A 46 8.23 -5.98 8.39
CA ASP A 46 9.52 -6.68 8.51
C ASP A 46 10.05 -7.22 7.18
N SER A 47 9.40 -6.93 6.04
CA SER A 47 9.89 -7.36 4.71
C SER A 47 10.55 -6.24 3.88
N GLY A 48 11.09 -5.18 4.50
CA GLY A 48 12.00 -4.29 3.76
C GLY A 48 12.21 -2.85 4.23
N ASP A 49 12.20 -2.52 5.53
CA ASP A 49 12.77 -1.23 6.02
C ASP A 49 14.15 -1.40 6.67
N SER A 50 14.87 -2.46 6.32
CA SER A 50 16.27 -2.55 6.69
C SER A 50 17.08 -2.07 5.49
N ASP A 51 17.55 -0.81 5.53
CA ASP A 51 18.77 -0.38 4.84
C ASP A 51 19.88 -1.32 5.32
N ARG A 52 19.98 -2.51 4.74
CA ARG A 52 20.98 -3.48 5.16
C ARG A 52 22.35 -2.94 4.79
N GLU A 53 23.36 -3.26 5.59
CA GLU A 53 24.72 -2.75 5.38
C GLU A 53 25.28 -3.10 3.98
N ASP A 54 24.82 -4.20 3.36
CA ASP A 54 25.18 -4.62 2.01
C ASP A 54 24.47 -3.83 0.89
N GLU A 55 23.37 -3.16 1.19
CA GLU A 55 22.61 -2.32 0.24
C GLU A 55 23.08 -0.85 0.26
N MET A 56 23.93 -0.48 1.21
CA MET A 56 24.45 0.88 1.32
C MET A 56 25.48 1.20 0.21
N PRO A 57 25.47 2.42 -0.34
CA PRO A 57 26.43 2.82 -1.36
C PRO A 57 27.86 2.82 -0.80
N GLN A 58 28.81 2.35 -1.61
CA GLN A 58 30.23 2.37 -1.25
C GLN A 58 30.75 3.81 -1.21
N VAL A 59 31.36 4.20 -0.08
CA VAL A 59 32.01 5.51 0.09
C VAL A 59 33.47 5.44 -0.34
N VAL A 60 33.88 6.31 -1.26
CA VAL A 60 35.27 6.42 -1.75
C VAL A 60 35.79 7.83 -1.52
N VAL A 61 36.93 7.95 -0.84
CA VAL A 61 37.61 9.23 -0.54
C VAL A 61 38.73 9.41 -1.57
N LEU A 62 38.67 10.46 -2.40
CA LEU A 62 39.66 10.72 -3.44
C LEU A 62 40.56 11.92 -3.09
N LYS A 63 40.06 12.87 -2.30
CA LYS A 63 40.77 14.10 -1.92
C LYS A 63 40.71 14.34 -0.41
N LYS A 64 41.68 15.10 0.12
CA LYS A 64 41.70 15.57 1.51
C LYS A 64 40.61 16.62 1.70
N GLY A 65 39.40 16.17 1.98
CA GLY A 65 38.19 17.00 2.10
C GLY A 65 36.90 16.24 1.80
N ASP A 66 36.99 15.04 1.20
CA ASP A 66 35.82 14.16 1.06
C ASP A 66 35.48 13.50 2.41
N LEU A 67 34.19 13.25 2.63
CA LEU A 67 33.68 12.66 3.87
C LEU A 67 34.00 11.17 3.97
N SER A 68 34.35 10.74 5.16
CA SER A 68 34.55 9.32 5.48
C SER A 68 33.21 8.60 5.72
N ALA A 69 33.21 7.27 5.62
CA ALA A 69 32.00 6.47 5.79
C ALA A 69 31.32 6.68 7.16
N GLU A 70 32.10 6.92 8.21
CA GLU A 70 31.60 7.13 9.57
C GLU A 70 30.83 8.46 9.69
N GLU A 71 31.35 9.53 9.10
CA GLU A 71 30.72 10.86 9.13
C GLU A 71 29.39 10.86 8.34
N VAL A 72 29.35 10.15 7.21
CA VAL A 72 28.14 10.02 6.38
C VAL A 72 27.03 9.28 7.14
N MET A 73 27.38 8.23 7.88
CA MET A 73 26.41 7.47 8.68
C MET A 73 25.83 8.31 9.84
N GLU A 74 26.66 9.11 10.52
CA GLU A 74 26.20 9.98 11.60
C GLU A 74 25.22 11.05 11.09
N MET A 75 25.58 11.76 10.02
CA MET A 75 24.71 12.78 9.41
C MET A 75 23.37 12.21 8.91
N LYS A 76 23.37 10.97 8.38
CA LYS A 76 22.14 10.29 7.93
C LYS A 76 21.22 9.97 9.11
N ARG A 77 21.79 9.57 10.27
CA ARG A 77 21.02 9.30 11.49
C ARG A 77 20.36 10.56 12.04
N GLU A 78 21.13 11.65 12.20
CA GLU A 78 20.61 12.95 12.67
C GLU A 78 19.49 13.51 11.77
N SER A 79 19.62 13.32 10.45
CA SER A 79 18.63 13.75 9.46
C SER A 79 17.34 12.91 9.50
N LYS A 80 17.45 11.59 9.76
CA LYS A 80 16.29 10.69 9.86
C LYS A 80 15.47 11.00 11.11
N ASP A 81 16.12 11.30 12.23
CA ASP A 81 15.46 11.64 13.50
C ASP A 81 14.75 12.99 13.43
N SER A 82 15.36 13.98 12.78
CA SER A 82 14.76 15.31 12.56
C SER A 82 13.52 15.25 11.66
N LYS A 83 13.50 14.33 10.67
CA LYS A 83 12.38 14.15 9.73
C LYS A 83 11.21 13.38 10.35
N LYS A 84 11.47 12.45 11.28
CA LYS A 84 10.43 11.69 11.99
C LYS A 84 9.56 12.55 12.92
N GLY A 85 10.08 13.70 13.38
CA GLY A 85 9.35 14.67 14.22
C GLY A 85 8.40 15.63 13.48
N ASN A 86 8.39 15.66 12.14
CA ASN A 86 7.66 16.67 11.35
C ASN A 86 6.56 16.10 10.43
N LEU A 87 6.22 14.81 10.54
CA LEU A 87 5.08 14.20 9.81
C LEU A 87 3.77 14.15 10.63
N SER A 88 3.75 14.66 11.87
CA SER A 88 2.55 14.66 12.73
C SER A 88 1.82 16.00 12.83
N ALA A 89 2.24 17.04 12.08
CA ALA A 89 1.77 18.41 12.32
C ALA A 89 1.35 19.17 11.06
N ASN A 90 0.34 18.66 10.33
CA ASN A 90 -0.45 19.46 9.39
C ASN A 90 -1.65 18.67 8.85
N ALA A 91 -2.66 18.48 9.71
CA ALA A 91 -4.03 18.20 9.30
C ALA A 91 -5.01 18.99 10.17
N THR A 92 -5.22 20.27 9.85
CA THR A 92 -6.43 21.03 10.24
C THR A 92 -6.86 21.95 9.09
N PHE A 93 -7.51 21.36 8.09
CA PHE A 93 -8.23 22.07 7.02
C PHE A 93 -9.60 22.59 7.54
N GLU A 94 -9.62 23.38 8.61
CA GLU A 94 -10.90 23.90 9.17
C GLU A 94 -10.88 25.39 9.54
N SER A 95 -9.84 26.16 9.19
CA SER A 95 -9.79 27.59 9.58
C SER A 95 -10.14 28.59 8.47
N ILE A 96 -10.53 28.16 7.27
CA ILE A 96 -10.84 29.08 6.16
C ILE A 96 -12.33 29.49 6.12
N ASN A 97 -13.22 28.83 6.87
CA ASN A 97 -14.67 29.09 6.81
C ASN A 97 -15.21 30.16 7.78
N GLU A 98 -14.34 30.93 8.46
CA GLU A 98 -14.79 31.98 9.40
C GLU A 98 -14.47 33.41 8.94
N PHE A 99 -14.06 33.59 7.67
CA PHE A 99 -13.78 34.92 7.10
C PHE A 99 -14.57 35.23 5.82
N LEU A 100 -15.84 34.79 5.77
CA LEU A 100 -16.86 35.29 4.83
C LEU A 100 -18.03 35.90 5.59
#